data_AF-A0A389MY12-F1
#
_entry.id   AF-A0A389MY12-F1
#
_cell.length_a   1.000
_cell.length_b   1.000
_cell.length_c   1.000
_cell.angle_alpha   90.00
_cell.angle_beta   90.00
_cell.angle_gamma   90.00
#
_symmetry.space_group_name_H-M   'P 1'
#
loop_
_entity.id
_entity.type
_entity.pdbx_description
1 polymer ?
#
loop_
_entity_poly.entity_id
_entity_poly.type
_entity_poly.pdbx_seq_one_letter_code
_entity_poly.pdbx_strand_id
1 'polypeptide(L)'
;MAQTASPPAGSAPDAATLKVAREAVSQMQGGRAATLNAMAAPMTAMMQQMVVKEPDRAQVLVKDVVMPILTSRYDELLDIQARSYASVLGKDDLQAIGAFYASPAGKRLAAAQPQLAQLR
;
A
#
# COMPACT_ATOMS: atom_id res chain seq x y z
N MET A 1 6.95 25.54 -19.18
CA MET A 1 7.82 24.37 -18.94
C MET A 1 8.27 24.42 -17.49
N ALA A 2 7.70 23.59 -16.62
CA ALA A 2 8.20 23.41 -15.26
C ALA A 2 8.87 22.03 -15.23
N GLN A 3 10.20 22.01 -15.25
CA GLN A 3 10.96 20.79 -14.99
C GLN A 3 10.84 20.51 -13.50
N THR A 4 10.03 19.52 -13.14
CA THR A 4 10.06 18.93 -11.80
C THR A 4 11.43 18.28 -11.65
N ALA A 5 12.32 18.94 -10.92
CA ALA A 5 13.65 18.42 -10.67
C ALA A 5 13.52 17.10 -9.89
N SER A 6 13.83 15.98 -10.55
CA SER A 6 14.02 14.71 -9.86
C SER A 6 15.14 14.89 -8.81
N PRO A 7 14.97 14.36 -7.59
CA PRO A 7 16.02 14.46 -6.57
C PRO A 7 17.32 13.82 -7.08
N PRO A 8 18.50 14.35 -6.70
CA PRO A 8 19.76 13.76 -7.12
C PRO A 8 19.82 12.31 -6.63
N ALA A 9 20.12 11.40 -7.55
CA ALA A 9 20.27 9.98 -7.26
C ALA A 9 21.35 9.79 -6.18
N GLY A 10 20.94 9.37 -4.98
CA GLY A 10 21.86 9.00 -3.88
C GLY A 10 21.59 9.65 -2.52
N SER A 11 20.72 10.66 -2.43
CA SER A 11 20.37 11.27 -1.14
C SER A 11 19.15 10.60 -0.52
N ALA A 12 19.25 10.18 0.74
CA ALA A 12 18.10 9.68 1.49
C ALA A 12 16.98 10.75 1.52
N PRO A 13 15.70 10.37 1.39
CA PRO A 13 14.62 11.34 1.39
C PRO A 13 14.56 12.08 2.72
N ASP A 14 14.34 13.40 2.68
CA ASP A 14 14.18 14.19 3.88
C ASP A 14 12.85 13.86 4.60
N ALA A 15 12.75 14.29 5.87
CA ALA A 15 11.59 14.00 6.71
C ALA A 15 10.27 14.55 6.16
N ALA A 16 10.28 15.70 5.48
CA ALA A 16 9.07 16.28 4.89
C ALA A 16 8.61 15.47 3.68
N THR A 17 9.54 15.04 2.84
CA THR A 17 9.26 14.16 1.70
C THR A 17 8.73 12.80 2.17
N LEU A 18 9.30 12.22 3.23
CA LEU A 18 8.79 10.97 3.83
C LEU A 18 7.36 11.12 4.37
N LYS A 19 7.05 12.23 5.04
CA LYS A 19 5.70 12.51 5.53
C LYS A 19 4.68 12.56 4.39
N VAL A 20 5.00 13.28 3.32
CA VAL A 20 4.12 13.39 2.14
C VAL A 20 3.98 12.04 1.44
N ALA A 21 5.07 11.26 1.33
CA ALA A 21 5.02 9.90 0.77
C ALA A 21 4.10 8.99 1.58
N ARG A 22 4.19 9.04 2.91
CA ARG A 22 3.34 8.26 3.83
C ARG A 22 1.85 8.57 3.63
N GLU A 23 1.53 9.87 3.53
CA GLU A 23 0.17 10.33 3.25
C GLU A 23 -0.31 9.86 1.87
N ALA A 24 0.50 10.03 0.83
CA ALA A 24 0.16 9.62 -0.53
C ALA A 24 -0.11 8.11 -0.61
N VAL A 25 0.79 7.27 -0.08
CA VAL A 25 0.62 5.81 -0.06
C VAL A 25 -0.63 5.41 0.70
N SER A 26 -0.90 6.03 1.86
CA SER A 26 -2.12 5.74 2.62
C SER A 26 -3.40 6.06 1.83
N GLN A 27 -3.42 7.14 1.04
CA GLN A 27 -4.57 7.49 0.20
C GLN A 27 -4.74 6.53 -0.97
N MET A 28 -3.64 6.12 -1.60
CA MET A 28 -3.65 5.16 -2.71
C MET A 28 -4.25 3.81 -2.33
N GLN A 29 -3.98 3.33 -1.11
CA GLN A 29 -4.42 2.01 -0.65
C GLN A 29 -5.92 1.95 -0.26
N GLY A 30 -6.67 3.05 -0.33
CA GLY A 30 -8.09 3.09 0.03
C GLY A 30 -8.37 2.99 1.54
N GLY A 31 -7.34 3.13 2.37
CA GLY A 31 -7.41 3.10 3.84
C GLY A 31 -7.06 1.76 4.47
N ARG A 32 -6.48 1.81 5.69
CA ARG A 32 -5.91 0.67 6.44
C ARG A 32 -6.78 -0.58 6.45
N ALA A 33 -8.07 -0.45 6.77
CA ALA A 33 -8.98 -1.59 6.87
C ALA A 33 -9.20 -2.27 5.51
N ALA A 34 -9.39 -1.50 4.44
CA ALA A 34 -9.56 -2.03 3.10
C ALA A 34 -8.29 -2.77 2.64
N THR A 35 -7.12 -2.17 2.89
CA THR A 35 -5.81 -2.78 2.57
C THR A 35 -5.62 -4.10 3.28
N LEU A 36 -5.81 -4.14 4.60
CA LEU A 36 -5.63 -5.35 5.40
C LEU A 36 -6.64 -6.44 5.00
N ASN A 37 -7.92 -6.08 4.81
CA ASN A 37 -8.94 -7.04 4.38
C ASN A 37 -8.63 -7.65 3.01
N ALA A 38 -8.08 -6.87 2.09
CA ALA A 38 -7.69 -7.36 0.76
C ALA A 38 -6.53 -8.37 0.81
N MET A 39 -5.73 -8.40 1.88
CA MET A 39 -4.60 -9.32 2.03
C MET A 39 -5.00 -10.71 2.54
N ALA A 40 -6.10 -10.83 3.29
CA ALA A 40 -6.45 -12.08 3.96
C ALA A 40 -6.63 -13.26 2.99
N ALA A 41 -7.36 -13.06 1.88
CA ALA A 41 -7.61 -14.11 0.90
C ALA A 41 -6.32 -14.56 0.17
N PRO A 42 -5.49 -13.65 -0.39
CA PRO A 42 -4.19 -14.01 -0.95
C PRO A 42 -3.29 -14.78 0.03
N MET A 43 -3.24 -14.36 1.31
CA MET A 43 -2.42 -15.05 2.32
C MET A 43 -2.95 -16.43 2.66
N THR A 44 -4.27 -16.61 2.68
CA THR A 44 -4.90 -17.92 2.86
C THR A 44 -4.53 -18.86 1.73
N ALA A 45 -4.62 -18.40 0.47
CA ALA A 45 -4.21 -19.18 -0.69
C ALA A 45 -2.72 -19.54 -0.63
N MET A 46 -1.86 -18.60 -0.23
CA MET A 46 -0.43 -18.84 -0.08
C MET A 46 -0.13 -19.90 1.01
N MET A 47 -0.79 -19.84 2.17
CA MET A 47 -0.63 -20.84 3.23
C MET A 47 -1.09 -22.24 2.79
N GLN A 48 -2.16 -22.30 2.00
CA GLN A 48 -2.66 -23.55 1.44
C GLN A 48 -1.66 -24.20 0.48
N GLN A 49 -0.94 -23.37 -0.28
CA GLN A 49 0.10 -23.84 -1.21
C GLN A 49 1.37 -24.33 -0.49
N MET A 50 1.75 -23.70 0.63
CA MET A 50 3.04 -23.97 1.27
C MET A 50 3.01 -25.03 2.38
N VAL A 51 1.99 -25.02 3.25
CA VAL A 51 2.07 -25.72 4.55
C VAL A 51 0.81 -26.50 4.91
N VAL A 52 -0.39 -25.97 4.66
CA VAL A 52 -1.64 -26.50 5.23
C VAL A 52 -2.61 -26.90 4.12
N LYS A 53 -2.77 -28.21 3.88
CA LYS A 53 -3.66 -28.71 2.83
C LYS A 53 -5.14 -28.56 3.19
N GLU A 54 -5.46 -28.44 4.48
CA GLU A 54 -6.82 -28.21 4.96
C GLU A 54 -7.21 -26.72 4.85
N PRO A 55 -8.18 -26.36 3.99
CA PRO A 55 -8.49 -24.98 3.70
C PRO A 55 -8.99 -24.19 4.92
N ASP A 56 -9.81 -24.82 5.76
CA ASP A 56 -10.38 -24.20 6.96
C ASP A 56 -9.31 -23.85 7.99
N ARG A 57 -8.30 -24.72 8.13
CA ARG A 57 -7.19 -24.51 9.06
C ARG A 57 -6.28 -23.37 8.60
N ALA A 58 -6.03 -23.26 7.29
CA ALA A 58 -5.29 -22.13 6.73
C ALA A 58 -6.03 -20.81 6.97
N GLN A 59 -7.36 -20.80 6.80
CA GLN A 59 -8.17 -19.61 7.02
C GLN A 59 -8.15 -19.16 8.49
N VAL A 60 -8.27 -20.09 9.44
CA VAL A 60 -8.18 -19.79 10.88
C VAL A 60 -6.79 -19.22 11.23
N LEU A 61 -5.71 -19.83 10.74
CA LEU A 61 -4.35 -19.33 10.99
C LEU A 61 -4.14 -17.92 10.45
N VAL A 62 -4.62 -17.64 9.23
CA VAL A 62 -4.50 -16.30 8.65
C VAL A 62 -5.28 -15.29 9.49
N LYS A 63 -6.54 -15.60 9.80
CA LYS A 63 -7.43 -14.70 10.53
C LYS A 63 -6.94 -14.42 11.95
N ASP A 64 -6.54 -15.46 12.68
CA ASP A 64 -6.33 -15.35 14.13
C ASP A 64 -4.87 -15.10 14.50
N VAL A 65 -3.92 -15.39 13.62
CA VAL A 65 -2.47 -15.20 13.87
C VAL A 65 -1.90 -14.13 12.97
N VAL A 66 -2.07 -14.28 11.65
CA VAL A 66 -1.38 -13.43 10.66
C VAL A 66 -1.96 -12.02 10.63
N MET A 67 -3.28 -11.89 10.53
CA MET A 67 -3.94 -10.60 10.41
C MET A 67 -3.72 -9.69 11.64
N PRO A 68 -3.74 -10.19 12.90
CA PRO A 68 -3.38 -9.39 14.06
C PRO A 68 -1.95 -8.87 14.02
N ILE A 69 -0.99 -9.71 13.60
CA ILE A 69 0.41 -9.29 13.46
C ILE A 69 0.54 -8.20 12.40
N LEU A 70 -0.03 -8.39 11.21
CA LEU A 70 -0.02 -7.38 10.15
C LEU A 70 -0.71 -6.09 10.59
N THR A 71 -1.81 -6.19 11.32
CA THR A 71 -2.50 -5.03 11.87
C THR A 71 -1.60 -4.29 12.83
N SER A 72 -0.91 -4.98 13.75
CA SER A 72 0.00 -4.35 14.72
C SER A 72 1.21 -3.67 14.06
N ARG A 73 1.66 -4.17 12.90
CA ARG A 73 2.82 -3.67 12.17
C ARG A 73 2.46 -2.80 10.96
N TYR A 74 1.19 -2.45 10.78
CA TYR A 74 0.74 -1.71 9.61
C TYR A 74 1.50 -0.39 9.42
N ASP A 75 1.73 0.34 10.51
CA ASP A 75 2.44 1.63 10.45
C ASP A 75 3.90 1.47 9.99
N GLU A 76 4.58 0.38 10.39
CA GLU A 76 5.92 0.03 9.92
C GLU A 76 5.91 -0.32 8.43
N LEU A 77 4.92 -1.12 7.98
CA LEU A 77 4.76 -1.49 6.57
C LEU A 77 4.47 -0.27 5.69
N LEU A 78 3.66 0.67 6.20
CA LEU A 78 3.38 1.93 5.53
C LEU A 78 4.65 2.79 5.42
N ASP A 79 5.47 2.84 6.47
CA ASP A 79 6.73 3.58 6.46
C ASP A 79 7.74 2.99 5.47
N ILE A 80 7.80 1.66 5.36
CA ILE A 80 8.63 0.97 4.35
C ILE A 80 8.20 1.36 2.94
N GLN A 81 6.89 1.32 2.64
CA GLN A 81 6.39 1.74 1.33
C GLN A 81 6.64 3.23 1.08
N ALA A 82 6.40 4.10 2.07
CA ALA A 82 6.63 5.53 1.95
C ALA A 82 8.09 5.84 1.58
N ARG A 83 9.05 5.15 2.21
CA ARG A 83 10.49 5.27 1.87
C ARG A 83 10.77 4.86 0.43
N SER A 84 10.19 3.74 -0.03
CA SER A 84 10.36 3.29 -1.43
C SER A 84 9.81 4.33 -2.42
N TYR A 85 8.63 4.88 -2.17
CA TYR A 85 8.05 5.94 -3.01
C TYR A 85 8.92 7.22 -2.99
N ALA A 86 9.33 7.68 -1.82
CA ALA A 86 10.18 8.86 -1.65
C ALA A 86 11.59 8.70 -2.23
N SER A 87 12.06 7.47 -2.43
CA SER A 87 13.35 7.20 -3.09
C SER A 87 13.30 7.41 -4.60
N VAL A 88 12.10 7.45 -5.20
CA VAL A 88 11.90 7.54 -6.65
C VAL A 88 11.20 8.85 -7.04
N LEU A 89 10.27 9.34 -6.22
CA LEU A 89 9.43 10.49 -6.52
C LEU A 89 9.80 11.69 -5.65
N GLY A 90 9.74 12.88 -6.25
CA GLY A 90 9.89 14.15 -5.54
C GLY A 90 8.66 14.48 -4.67
N LYS A 91 8.85 15.37 -3.70
CA LYS A 91 7.78 15.82 -2.79
C LYS A 91 6.54 16.34 -3.52
N ASP A 92 6.73 17.14 -4.57
CA ASP A 92 5.62 17.77 -5.31
C ASP A 92 4.78 16.72 -6.04
N ASP A 93 5.43 15.72 -6.65
CA ASP A 93 4.74 14.61 -7.32
C ASP A 93 3.95 13.78 -6.31
N LEU A 94 4.57 13.45 -5.16
CA LEU A 94 3.90 12.72 -4.09
C LEU A 94 2.69 13.49 -3.54
N GLN A 95 2.80 14.80 -3.40
CA GLN A 95 1.71 15.66 -2.96
C GLN A 95 0.57 15.68 -3.98
N ALA A 96 0.88 15.79 -5.27
CA ALA A 96 -0.10 15.75 -6.35
C ALA A 96 -0.82 14.39 -6.41
N ILE A 97 -0.07 13.28 -6.29
CA ILE A 97 -0.62 11.92 -6.22
C ILE A 97 -1.56 11.79 -5.01
N GLY A 98 -1.12 12.22 -3.83
CA GLY A 98 -1.94 12.18 -2.61
C GLY A 98 -3.23 12.98 -2.77
N ALA A 99 -3.15 14.19 -3.33
CA ALA A 99 -4.33 15.02 -3.61
C ALA A 99 -5.30 14.36 -4.59
N PHE A 100 -4.78 13.73 -5.66
CA PHE A 100 -5.60 12.98 -6.60
C PHE A 100 -6.33 11.82 -5.92
N TYR A 101 -5.63 10.96 -5.17
CA TYR A 101 -6.25 9.81 -4.48
C TYR A 101 -7.15 10.21 -3.32
N ALA A 102 -6.98 11.41 -2.75
CA ALA A 102 -7.93 11.96 -1.78
C ALA A 102 -9.25 12.43 -2.42
N SER A 103 -9.27 12.73 -3.72
CA SER A 103 -10.46 13.18 -4.45
C SER A 103 -11.53 12.07 -4.60
N PRO A 104 -12.82 12.42 -4.82
CA PRO A 104 -13.86 11.42 -5.08
C PRO A 104 -13.56 10.54 -6.31
N ALA A 105 -12.94 11.10 -7.35
CA ALA A 105 -12.57 10.35 -8.54
C ALA A 105 -11.42 9.37 -8.25
N GLY A 106 -10.37 9.82 -7.56
CA GLY A 106 -9.23 8.99 -7.18
C GLY A 106 -9.62 7.82 -6.28
N LYS A 107 -10.51 8.04 -5.31
CA LYS A 107 -11.06 6.97 -4.45
C LYS A 107 -11.85 5.93 -5.25
N ARG A 108 -12.69 6.37 -6.20
CA ARG A 108 -13.43 5.46 -7.09
C ARG A 108 -12.49 4.67 -8.00
N LEU A 109 -11.44 5.30 -8.53
CA LEU A 109 -10.43 4.62 -9.33
C LEU A 109 -9.70 3.55 -8.50
N ALA A 110 -9.23 3.89 -7.29
CA ALA A 110 -8.56 2.94 -6.40
C ALA A 110 -9.46 1.72 -6.08
N ALA A 111 -10.72 1.96 -5.74
CA ALA A 111 -11.69 0.89 -5.50
C ALA A 111 -11.95 0.00 -6.73
N ALA A 112 -11.87 0.56 -7.94
CA ALA A 112 -12.05 -0.17 -9.19
C ALA A 112 -10.79 -0.95 -9.64
N GLN A 113 -9.59 -0.62 -9.14
CA GLN A 113 -8.34 -1.24 -9.59
C GLN A 113 -8.33 -2.78 -9.57
N PRO A 114 -8.83 -3.48 -8.53
CA PRO A 114 -8.88 -4.93 -8.53
C PRO A 114 -9.75 -5.50 -9.66
N GLN A 115 -10.90 -4.88 -9.92
CA GLN A 115 -11.81 -5.29 -11.00
C GLN A 115 -11.16 -5.04 -12.36
N LEU A 116 -10.58 -3.85 -12.56
CA LEU A 116 -9.84 -3.51 -13.78
C LEU A 116 -8.63 -4.44 -14.00
N ALA A 117 -8.05 -4.97 -12.93
CA ALA A 117 -6.94 -5.93 -13.02
C ALA A 117 -7.35 -7.32 -13.53
N GLN A 118 -8.62 -7.69 -13.38
CA GLN A 118 -9.16 -8.98 -13.80
C GLN A 118 -9.66 -8.96 -15.26
N LEU A 119 -9.86 -7.77 -15.84
CA LEU A 119 -10.35 -7.58 -17.21
C LEU A 119 -9.24 -7.64 -18.28
N ARG A 120 -7.99 -7.85 -17.87
CA ARG A 120 -6.81 -7.88 -18.75
C ARG A 120 -6.25 -9.29 -18.86
#